data_AF-A0A1C4IA45-F1
#
_entry.id   AF-A0A1C4IA45-F1
#
_cell.length_a   1.000
_cell.length_b   1.000
_cell.length_c   1.000
_cell.angle_alpha   90.00
_cell.angle_beta   90.00
_cell.angle_gamma   90.00
#
_symmetry.space_group_name_H-M   'P 1'
#
loop_
_entity.id
_entity.type
_entity.pdbx_description
1 polymer ?
#
loop_
_entity_poly.entity_id
_entity_poly.type
_entity_poly.pdbx_seq_one_letter_code
_entity_poly.pdbx_strand_id
1 'polypeptide(L)'
;MDDGAAVMVIVDGANVVGSVPDGWWRDRRGAAERLRDALVPYAADGLPGVPGPVEILLVVEGAARGVASVPGVEVASAPGSGDDLIAELAAAAGPERGCVVVTADRGLRQRVEAYGARCVGPRTVRPGPEGKS
;
A
#
# COMPACT_ATOMS: atom_id res chain seq x y z
N MET A 1 22.98 -6.49 16.44
CA MET A 1 21.72 -5.78 16.22
C MET A 1 21.33 -6.20 14.83
N ASP A 2 20.47 -7.21 14.72
CA ASP A 2 19.93 -7.57 13.43
C ASP A 2 19.18 -6.34 12.93
N ASP A 3 19.81 -5.57 12.04
CA ASP A 3 19.14 -4.68 11.09
C ASP A 3 18.34 -5.58 10.12
N GLY A 4 17.46 -6.41 10.69
CA GLY A 4 16.47 -7.17 9.96
C GLY A 4 15.61 -6.13 9.30
N ALA A 5 15.87 -5.90 8.01
CA ALA A 5 15.26 -4.84 7.25
C ALA A 5 13.76 -4.82 7.53
N ALA A 6 13.25 -3.66 7.95
CA ALA A 6 11.85 -3.53 8.33
C ALA A 6 10.95 -4.10 7.24
N VAL A 7 9.88 -4.80 7.66
CA VAL A 7 8.93 -5.43 6.75
C VAL A 7 8.41 -4.37 5.79
N MET A 8 8.48 -4.66 4.50
CA MET A 8 7.97 -3.77 3.47
C MET A 8 6.48 -4.00 3.26
N VAL A 9 5.70 -2.94 3.34
CA VAL A 9 4.26 -2.92 3.09
C VAL A 9 4.01 -2.15 1.80
N ILE A 10 3.62 -2.84 0.75
CA ILE A 10 3.27 -2.22 -0.53
C ILE A 10 1.75 -2.09 -0.60
N VAL A 11 1.26 -0.85 -0.71
CA VAL A 11 -0.17 -0.56 -0.75
C VAL A 11 -0.60 -0.25 -2.18
N ASP A 12 -1.55 -1.02 -2.69
CA ASP A 12 -2.19 -0.76 -3.97
C ASP A 12 -3.19 0.40 -3.82
N GLY A 13 -2.77 1.61 -4.18
CA GLY A 13 -3.59 2.81 -4.01
C GLY A 13 -4.86 2.78 -4.86
N ALA A 14 -4.79 2.26 -6.09
CA ALA A 14 -5.94 2.20 -6.98
C ALA A 14 -7.01 1.24 -6.47
N ASN A 15 -6.59 0.07 -5.97
CA ASN A 15 -7.46 -0.94 -5.38
C ASN A 15 -8.05 -0.47 -4.05
N VAL A 16 -7.24 0.12 -3.16
CA VAL A 16 -7.74 0.65 -1.88
C VAL A 16 -8.77 1.74 -2.11
N VAL A 17 -8.43 2.78 -2.88
CA VAL A 17 -9.36 3.89 -3.21
C VAL A 17 -10.61 3.38 -3.92
N GLY A 18 -10.46 2.44 -4.88
CA GLY A 18 -11.59 1.87 -5.61
C GLY A 18 -12.52 1.03 -4.74
N SER A 19 -12.04 0.55 -3.61
CA SER A 19 -12.79 -0.31 -2.70
C SER A 19 -13.58 0.45 -1.62
N VAL A 20 -13.41 1.78 -1.53
CA VAL A 20 -14.14 2.64 -0.57
C VAL A 20 -15.51 3.07 -1.14
N PRO A 21 -16.63 2.80 -0.44
CA PRO A 21 -17.98 3.01 -0.97
C PRO A 21 -18.52 4.45 -0.75
N ASP A 22 -17.67 5.47 -0.86
CA ASP A 22 -17.97 6.86 -0.49
C ASP A 22 -17.75 7.87 -1.64
N GLY A 23 -17.47 7.38 -2.85
CA GLY A 23 -17.30 8.24 -4.02
C GLY A 23 -15.90 8.83 -4.20
N TRP A 24 -14.91 8.40 -3.41
CA TRP A 24 -13.50 8.81 -3.56
C TRP A 24 -12.94 8.59 -4.97
N TRP A 25 -13.51 7.65 -5.73
CA TRP A 25 -13.12 7.42 -7.12
C TRP A 25 -13.29 8.65 -8.03
N ARG A 26 -14.12 9.63 -7.67
CA ARG A 26 -14.35 10.85 -8.48
C ARG A 26 -13.15 11.80 -8.46
N ASP A 27 -12.40 11.82 -7.36
CA ASP A 27 -11.15 12.57 -7.22
C ASP A 27 -10.04 11.61 -6.79
N ARG A 28 -9.46 10.92 -7.77
CA ARG A 28 -8.46 9.88 -7.54
C ARG A 28 -7.20 10.43 -6.86
N ARG A 29 -6.81 11.67 -7.16
CA ARG A 29 -5.63 12.30 -6.56
C ARG A 29 -5.88 12.65 -5.11
N GLY A 30 -6.95 13.39 -4.79
CA GLY A 30 -7.26 13.73 -3.41
C GLY A 30 -7.55 12.49 -2.56
N ALA A 31 -8.14 11.44 -3.15
CA ALA A 31 -8.32 10.16 -2.48
C ALA A 31 -7.00 9.45 -2.15
N ALA A 32 -6.02 9.48 -3.07
CA ALA A 32 -4.69 8.92 -2.82
C ALA A 32 -3.91 9.74 -1.77
N GLU A 33 -4.06 11.07 -1.74
CA GLU A 33 -3.48 11.93 -0.70
C GLU A 33 -4.07 11.60 0.68
N ARG A 34 -5.40 11.48 0.79
CA ARG A 34 -6.06 11.06 2.05
C ARG A 34 -5.64 9.66 2.49
N LEU A 35 -5.52 8.72 1.55
CA LEU A 35 -5.02 7.39 1.85
C LEU A 35 -3.58 7.43 2.37
N ARG A 36 -2.68 8.16 1.71
CA ARG A 36 -1.29 8.35 2.16
C ARG A 36 -1.24 8.86 3.60
N ASP A 37 -2.03 9.90 3.91
CA ASP A 37 -2.02 10.51 5.24
C ASP A 37 -2.58 9.53 6.30
N ALA A 38 -3.58 8.73 5.95
CA ALA A 38 -4.11 7.68 6.81
C ALA A 38 -3.13 6.51 7.05
N LEU A 39 -2.14 6.31 6.18
CA LEU A 39 -1.14 5.26 6.30
C LEU A 39 -0.03 5.60 7.31
N VAL A 40 0.20 6.89 7.62
CA VAL A 40 1.32 7.35 8.47
C VAL A 40 1.40 6.63 9.82
N PRO A 41 0.31 6.43 10.59
CA PRO A 41 0.38 5.73 11.88
C PRO A 41 0.86 4.27 11.74
N TYR A 42 0.49 3.61 10.64
CA TYR A 42 0.87 2.21 10.40
C TYR A 42 2.37 2.01 10.23
N ALA A 43 3.12 3.04 9.83
CA ALA A 43 4.58 2.93 9.68
C ALA A 43 5.26 2.66 11.02
N ALA A 44 4.76 3.27 12.10
CA ALA A 44 5.26 3.04 13.45
C ALA A 44 4.62 1.80 14.09
N ASP A 45 3.30 1.66 13.97
CA ASP A 45 2.53 0.66 14.72
C ASP A 45 2.54 -0.74 14.05
N GLY A 46 2.78 -0.79 12.75
CA GLY A 46 2.58 -1.97 11.92
C GLY A 46 1.11 -2.19 11.54
N LEU A 47 0.81 -3.36 10.99
CA LEU A 47 -0.53 -3.76 10.58
C LEU A 47 -1.04 -4.89 11.49
N PRO A 48 -2.35 -5.17 11.52
CA PRO A 48 -2.87 -6.40 12.11
C PRO A 48 -2.09 -7.65 11.63
N GLY A 49 -1.38 -8.31 12.55
CA GLY A 49 -0.54 -9.48 12.27
C GLY A 49 0.82 -9.19 11.59
N VAL A 50 1.26 -7.93 11.61
CA VAL A 50 2.59 -7.47 11.17
C VAL A 50 3.08 -6.42 12.19
N PRO A 51 3.95 -6.77 13.16
CA PRO A 51 4.41 -5.81 14.15
C PRO A 51 5.25 -4.71 13.49
N GLY A 52 5.08 -3.48 13.98
CA GLY A 52 5.92 -2.34 13.58
C GLY A 52 7.33 -2.38 14.18
N PRO A 53 8.25 -1.53 13.69
CA PRO A 53 8.04 -0.60 12.58
C PRO A 53 8.03 -1.30 11.21
N VAL A 54 7.33 -0.71 10.24
CA VAL A 54 7.27 -1.18 8.84
C VAL A 54 7.58 -0.04 7.88
N GLU A 55 8.10 -0.38 6.70
CA GLU A 55 8.28 0.58 5.62
C GLU A 55 7.07 0.54 4.69
N ILE A 56 6.38 1.68 4.54
CA ILE A 56 5.18 1.75 3.70
C ILE A 56 5.51 2.40 2.37
N LEU A 57 5.16 1.70 1.29
CA LEU A 57 5.22 2.17 -0.07
C LEU A 57 3.83 2.17 -0.69
N LEU A 58 3.25 3.35 -0.89
CA LEU A 58 1.99 3.54 -1.59
C LEU A 58 2.24 3.62 -3.11
N VAL A 59 1.68 2.68 -3.86
CA VAL A 59 1.76 2.70 -5.32
C VAL A 59 0.52 3.40 -5.90
N VAL A 60 0.75 4.43 -6.71
CA VAL A 60 -0.28 5.20 -7.41
C VAL A 60 -0.11 5.10 -8.92
N GLU A 61 -1.21 5.21 -9.66
CA GLU A 61 -1.23 5.16 -11.12
C GLU A 61 -2.20 6.20 -11.71
N GLY A 62 -2.10 6.44 -13.02
CA GLY A 62 -3.03 7.28 -13.76
C GLY A 62 -3.24 8.68 -13.15
N ALA A 63 -4.50 9.02 -12.86
CA ALA A 63 -4.90 10.33 -12.35
C ALA A 63 -4.41 10.63 -10.92
N ALA A 64 -3.91 9.63 -10.18
CA ALA A 64 -3.32 9.81 -8.86
C ALA A 64 -1.78 9.99 -8.90
N ARG A 65 -1.17 10.02 -10.10
CA ARG A 65 0.27 10.32 -10.24
C ARG A 65 0.60 11.72 -9.73
N GLY A 66 1.80 11.88 -9.15
CA GLY A 66 2.27 13.15 -8.60
C GLY A 66 1.81 13.44 -7.17
N VAL A 67 1.20 12.48 -6.48
CA VAL A 67 1.07 12.50 -5.02
C VAL A 67 2.46 12.41 -4.41
N ALA A 68 2.79 13.35 -3.52
CA ALA A 68 4.10 13.41 -2.88
C ALA A 68 4.18 12.45 -1.68
N SER A 69 5.37 11.91 -1.41
CA SER A 69 5.70 11.21 -0.17
C SER A 69 5.58 12.13 1.05
N VAL A 70 5.38 11.52 2.22
CA VAL A 70 5.41 12.18 3.53
C VAL A 70 6.24 11.33 4.50
N PRO A 71 6.75 11.88 5.61
CA PRO A 71 7.45 11.07 6.61
C PRO A 71 6.61 9.85 7.04
N GLY A 72 7.20 8.66 6.90
CA GLY A 72 6.56 7.38 7.21
C GLY A 72 5.85 6.69 6.03
N VAL A 73 5.60 7.39 4.92
CA VAL A 73 4.94 6.81 3.73
C VAL A 73 5.59 7.31 2.45
N GLU A 74 6.29 6.41 1.78
CA GLU A 74 6.83 6.68 0.44
C GLU A 74 5.76 6.44 -0.62
N VAL A 75 5.79 7.24 -1.70
CA VAL A 75 4.85 7.14 -2.81
C VAL A 75 5.59 6.87 -4.11
N ALA A 76 5.24 5.77 -4.77
CA ALA A 76 5.75 5.42 -6.10
C ALA A 76 4.65 5.55 -7.16
N SER A 77 4.95 6.29 -8.23
CA SER A 77 4.05 6.47 -9.37
C SER A 77 4.35 5.48 -10.50
N ALA A 78 3.46 4.51 -10.73
CA ALA A 78 3.61 3.52 -11.79
C ALA A 78 3.57 4.17 -13.19
N PRO A 79 4.54 3.93 -14.09
CA PRO A 79 4.55 4.41 -15.48
C PRO A 79 3.35 3.92 -16.29
N GLY A 80 2.95 2.67 -16.07
CA GLY A 80 1.77 2.05 -16.63
C GLY A 80 0.85 1.58 -15.51
N SER A 81 0.76 0.26 -15.37
CA SER A 81 -0.08 -0.37 -14.35
C SER A 81 0.59 -0.41 -12.98
N GLY A 82 -0.14 -0.05 -11.93
CA GLY A 82 0.28 -0.22 -10.54
C GLY A 82 0.57 -1.68 -10.21
N ASP A 83 -0.24 -2.58 -10.75
CA ASP A 83 -0.13 -4.03 -10.64
C ASP A 83 1.24 -4.59 -11.07
N ASP A 84 1.80 -4.05 -12.15
CA ASP A 84 3.10 -4.47 -12.68
C ASP A 84 4.23 -3.96 -11.77
N LEU A 85 4.16 -2.68 -11.37
CA LEU A 85 5.14 -2.08 -10.46
C LEU A 85 5.13 -2.77 -9.08
N ILE A 86 3.96 -3.11 -8.53
CA ILE A 86 3.86 -3.82 -7.26
C ILE A 86 4.50 -5.21 -7.37
N ALA A 87 4.27 -5.93 -8.47
CA ALA A 87 4.90 -7.23 -8.69
C ALA A 87 6.43 -7.13 -8.78
N GLU A 88 6.95 -6.13 -9.48
CA GLU A 88 8.38 -5.84 -9.58
C GLU A 88 8.99 -5.54 -8.20
N LEU A 89 8.36 -4.66 -7.42
CA LEU A 89 8.80 -4.28 -6.08
C LEU A 89 8.76 -5.46 -5.10
N ALA A 90 7.70 -6.27 -5.15
CA ALA A 90 7.59 -7.48 -4.33
C ALA A 90 8.69 -8.50 -4.66
N ALA A 91 9.01 -8.68 -5.95
CA ALA A 91 10.11 -9.53 -6.39
C ALA A 91 11.46 -9.02 -5.88
N ALA A 92 11.68 -7.70 -5.94
CA ALA A 92 12.91 -7.05 -5.49
C ALA A 92 13.11 -7.10 -3.97
N ALA A 93 12.02 -7.04 -3.18
CA ALA A 93 12.09 -7.17 -1.72
C ALA A 93 12.58 -8.57 -1.29
N GLY A 94 12.20 -9.61 -2.04
CA GLY A 94 12.58 -10.99 -1.78
C GLY A 94 12.02 -11.55 -0.47
N PRO A 95 12.23 -12.86 -0.20
CA PRO A 95 11.64 -13.54 0.95
C PRO A 95 12.30 -13.16 2.30
N GLU A 96 13.54 -12.69 2.29
CA GLU A 96 14.32 -12.45 3.51
C GLU A 96 13.88 -11.20 4.28
N ARG A 97 13.44 -10.16 3.57
CA ARG A 97 12.99 -8.90 4.16
C ARG A 97 11.58 -8.98 4.75
N GLY A 98 10.76 -9.89 4.24
CA GLY A 98 9.32 -9.90 4.49
C GLY A 98 8.60 -8.80 3.71
N CYS A 99 7.66 -9.21 2.86
CA CYS A 99 6.85 -8.30 2.04
C CYS A 99 5.36 -8.57 2.29
N VAL A 100 4.60 -7.50 2.51
CA VAL A 100 3.15 -7.52 2.66
C VAL A 100 2.53 -6.62 1.60
N VAL A 101 1.66 -7.17 0.77
CA VAL A 101 0.93 -6.42 -0.25
C VAL A 101 -0.51 -6.22 0.19
N VAL A 102 -0.96 -4.97 0.21
CA VAL A 102 -2.35 -4.60 0.51
C VAL A 102 -3.12 -4.47 -0.80
N THR A 103 -3.88 -5.51 -1.16
CA THR A 103 -4.73 -5.53 -2.37
C THR A 103 -5.84 -6.57 -2.23
N ALA A 104 -6.95 -6.35 -2.94
CA ALA A 104 -7.98 -7.37 -3.16
C ALA A 104 -7.90 -8.01 -4.56
N ASP A 105 -6.98 -7.56 -5.43
CA ASP A 105 -6.83 -8.12 -6.77
C ASP A 105 -6.24 -9.54 -6.71
N ARG A 106 -6.94 -10.50 -7.30
CA ARG A 106 -6.55 -11.92 -7.26
C ARG A 106 -5.36 -12.23 -8.18
N GLY A 107 -5.26 -11.54 -9.31
CA GLY A 107 -4.17 -11.71 -10.26
C GLY A 107 -2.87 -11.18 -9.68
N LEU A 108 -2.90 -9.95 -9.15
CA LEU A 108 -1.76 -9.38 -8.44
C LEU A 108 -1.33 -10.25 -7.26
N ARG A 109 -2.29 -10.68 -6.43
CA ARG A 109 -2.04 -11.57 -5.30
C ARG A 109 -1.28 -12.83 -5.71
N GLN A 110 -1.72 -13.51 -6.77
CA GLN A 110 -1.05 -14.71 -7.27
C GLN A 110 0.41 -14.40 -7.69
N ARG A 111 0.64 -13.27 -8.36
CA ARG A 111 2.00 -12.88 -8.81
C ARG A 111 2.94 -12.61 -7.64
N VAL A 112 2.50 -11.87 -6.62
CA VAL A 112 3.37 -11.48 -5.50
C VAL A 112 3.60 -12.62 -4.51
N GLU A 113 2.62 -13.50 -4.32
CA GLU A 113 2.77 -14.70 -3.50
C GLU A 113 3.83 -15.66 -4.08
N ALA A 114 4.02 -15.68 -5.41
CA ALA A 114 5.09 -16.44 -6.05
C ALA A 114 6.50 -15.95 -5.66
N TYR A 115 6.63 -14.72 -5.18
CA TYR A 115 7.88 -14.14 -4.66
C TYR A 115 7.98 -14.21 -3.13
N GLY A 116 7.04 -14.87 -2.46
CA GLY A 116 7.01 -15.02 -1.01
C GLY A 116 6.33 -13.87 -0.27
N ALA A 117 5.70 -12.92 -0.98
CA ALA A 117 4.94 -11.86 -0.34
C ALA A 117 3.61 -12.39 0.24
N ARG A 118 3.21 -11.86 1.39
CA ARG A 118 1.88 -12.09 1.97
C ARG A 118 0.91 -11.05 1.45
N CYS A 119 -0.34 -11.42 1.22
CA CYS A 119 -1.38 -10.46 0.84
C CYS A 119 -2.41 -10.24 1.96
N VAL A 120 -2.81 -8.97 2.16
CA VAL A 120 -3.91 -8.58 3.04
C VAL A 120 -4.90 -7.71 2.29
N GLY A 121 -6.16 -7.72 2.72
CA GLY A 121 -7.21 -6.96 2.04
C GLY A 121 -7.12 -5.45 2.28
N PRO A 122 -7.69 -4.61 1.40
CA PRO A 122 -7.71 -3.16 1.54
C PRO A 122 -8.26 -2.66 2.87
N ARG A 123 -9.21 -3.40 3.46
CA ARG A 123 -9.85 -3.05 4.74
C ARG A 123 -8.86 -2.96 5.90
N THR A 124 -7.67 -3.53 5.78
CA THR A 124 -6.61 -3.45 6.80
C THR A 124 -6.07 -2.02 6.98
N VAL A 125 -6.10 -1.21 5.92
CA VAL A 125 -5.52 0.15 5.89
C VAL A 125 -6.54 1.22 5.50
N ARG A 126 -7.83 0.87 5.43
CA ARG A 126 -8.84 1.87 5.12
C ARG A 126 -8.92 2.88 6.26
N PRO A 127 -8.95 4.19 5.96
CA PRO A 127 -9.43 5.14 6.94
C PRO A 127 -10.86 4.74 7.33
N GLY A 128 -11.18 4.80 8.63
CA GLY A 128 -12.55 4.62 9.10
C GLY A 128 -13.48 5.62 8.38
N PRO A 129 -14.79 5.34 8.27
CA PRO A 129 -15.71 6.35 7.75
C PRO A 129 -15.49 7.61 8.56
N GLU A 130 -15.23 8.73 7.88
CA GLU A 130 -15.00 10.02 8.53
C GLU A 130 -16.08 10.21 9.59
N GLY A 131 -15.66 10.15 10.86
CA GLY A 131 -16.56 10.36 11.96
C GLY A 131 -17.16 11.74 11.76
N LYS A 132 -18.49 11.78 11.58
CA LYS A 132 -19.26 12.99 11.85
C LYS A 132 -18.79 13.51 13.22
N SER A 133 -18.56 14.82 13.25
CA SER A 133 -18.30 15.62 14.44
C SER A 133 -19.08 15.17 15.67
#